data_AF-A0A662K6M5-F1
#
_entry.id   AF-A0A662K6M5-F1
#
_cell.length_a   1.000
_cell.length_b   1.000
_cell.length_c   1.000
_cell.angle_alpha   90.00
_cell.angle_beta   90.00
_cell.angle_gamma   90.00
#
_symmetry.space_group_name_H-M   'P 1'
#
loop_
_entity.id
_entity.type
_entity.pdbx_description
1 polymer ?
#
loop_
_entity_poly.entity_id
_entity_poly.type
_entity_poly.pdbx_seq_one_letter_code
_entity_poly.pdbx_strand_id
1 'polypeptide(L)'
;MYIDDEKYETKFKLGTNIFSNAVQALMKSETITFKIFEKKIELVSISGMTNSVSVIHKDTTITEDGVLIFSQQNNETPLIEAKFKKSFIDNIIDKGNISTDLILKIKENFPLTLIYPLKHGEFSFIIAPMNNDFENNNITTNSSSLPAPPPLPDIMLEEDVREQEQKQRKRKKRRKTTIK
;
A
#
# COMPACT_ATOMS: atom_id res chain seq x y z
N MET A 1 14.32 -10.37 9.02
CA MET A 1 13.93 -9.13 9.73
C MET A 1 13.07 -9.56 10.90
N TYR A 2 13.60 -9.51 12.12
CA TYR A 2 12.83 -9.83 13.33
C TYR A 2 12.11 -8.55 13.76
N ILE A 3 10.80 -8.60 13.90
CA ILE A 3 10.03 -7.52 14.52
C ILE A 3 9.89 -7.90 15.99
N ASP A 4 10.46 -7.08 16.89
CA ASP A 4 10.37 -7.30 18.33
C ASP A 4 8.91 -7.28 18.81
N ASP A 5 8.53 -8.27 19.61
CA ASP A 5 7.19 -8.42 20.18
C ASP A 5 6.80 -7.24 21.08
N GLU A 6 7.77 -6.57 21.70
CA GLU A 6 7.58 -5.39 22.55
C GLU A 6 6.99 -4.18 21.82
N LYS A 7 7.04 -4.17 20.49
CA LYS A 7 6.53 -3.06 19.69
C LYS A 7 5.02 -3.11 19.51
N TYR A 8 4.38 -4.26 19.74
CA TYR A 8 2.94 -4.43 19.53
C TYR A 8 2.14 -4.18 20.81
N GLU A 9 1.08 -3.39 20.67
CA GLU A 9 0.19 -3.04 21.78
C GLU A 9 -0.85 -4.12 22.05
N THR A 10 -1.24 -4.88 21.01
CA THR A 10 -2.19 -5.98 21.18
C THR A 10 -1.77 -7.23 20.41
N LYS A 11 -2.00 -8.39 21.04
CA LYS A 11 -1.76 -9.73 20.52
C LYS A 11 -2.99 -10.58 20.77
N PHE A 12 -3.51 -11.18 19.71
CA PHE A 12 -4.72 -12.01 19.73
C PHE A 12 -4.39 -13.39 19.22
N LYS A 13 -4.88 -14.43 19.89
CA LYS A 13 -4.90 -15.80 19.37
C LYS A 13 -6.31 -16.11 18.90
N LEU A 14 -6.45 -16.51 17.64
CA LEU A 14 -7.71 -16.71 16.93
C LEU A 14 -7.65 -18.07 16.22
N GLY A 15 -8.80 -18.66 15.93
CA GLY A 15 -8.88 -19.74 14.93
C GLY A 15 -8.71 -19.18 13.53
N THR A 16 -7.87 -19.79 12.70
CA THR A 16 -7.64 -19.35 11.30
C THR A 16 -8.95 -19.28 10.51
N ASN A 17 -9.83 -20.27 10.70
CA ASN A 17 -11.13 -20.32 10.04
C ASN A 17 -12.05 -19.17 10.47
N ILE A 18 -12.03 -18.80 11.76
CA ILE A 18 -12.83 -17.68 12.28
C ILE A 18 -12.38 -16.38 11.62
N PHE A 19 -11.08 -16.15 11.56
CA PHE A 19 -10.53 -14.97 10.90
C PHE A 19 -10.83 -14.94 9.39
N SER A 20 -10.63 -16.08 8.71
CA SER A 20 -10.93 -16.21 7.27
C SER A 20 -12.40 -15.93 6.98
N ASN A 21 -13.32 -16.58 7.71
CA ASN A 21 -14.75 -16.38 7.57
C ASN A 21 -15.14 -14.92 7.84
N ALA A 22 -14.54 -14.30 8.87
CA ALA A 22 -14.80 -12.92 9.20
C ALA A 22 -14.38 -11.96 8.08
N VAL A 23 -13.24 -12.18 7.43
CA VAL A 23 -12.78 -11.36 6.29
C VAL A 23 -13.62 -11.64 5.03
N GLN A 24 -13.96 -12.91 4.77
CA GLN A 24 -14.78 -13.31 3.61
C GLN A 24 -16.24 -12.82 3.72
N ALA A 25 -16.76 -12.66 4.94
CA ALA A 25 -18.09 -12.09 5.18
C ALA A 25 -18.18 -10.59 4.82
N LEU A 26 -17.03 -9.92 4.70
CA LEU A 26 -16.99 -8.52 4.28
C LEU A 26 -17.24 -8.40 2.79
N MET A 27 -17.92 -7.33 2.42
CA MET A 27 -18.11 -7.00 1.01
C MET A 27 -16.78 -6.75 0.31
N LYS A 28 -16.76 -6.93 -1.01
CA LYS A 28 -15.61 -6.58 -1.85
C LYS A 28 -15.38 -5.06 -1.77
N SER A 29 -14.21 -4.68 -1.29
CA SER A 29 -13.74 -3.30 -1.17
C SER A 29 -12.23 -3.27 -1.36
N GLU A 30 -11.67 -2.06 -1.51
CA GLU A 30 -10.21 -1.90 -1.52
C GLU A 30 -9.61 -1.95 -0.12
N THR A 31 -10.37 -1.54 0.90
CA THR A 31 -9.86 -1.30 2.25
C THR A 31 -10.65 -2.05 3.31
N ILE A 32 -9.93 -2.53 4.32
CA ILE A 32 -10.49 -3.13 5.52
C ILE A 32 -9.92 -2.39 6.72
N THR A 33 -10.80 -1.95 7.61
CA THR A 33 -10.46 -1.24 8.84
C THR A 33 -10.59 -2.21 10.00
N PHE A 34 -9.52 -2.37 10.76
CA PHE A 34 -9.49 -3.14 11.99
C PHE A 34 -9.74 -2.17 13.14
N LYS A 35 -10.80 -2.43 13.89
CA LYS A 35 -11.13 -1.73 15.13
C LYS A 35 -10.99 -2.71 16.28
N ILE A 36 -10.04 -2.43 17.16
CA ILE A 36 -9.70 -3.30 18.27
C ILE A 36 -10.33 -2.74 19.55
N PHE A 37 -11.07 -3.58 20.26
CA PHE A 37 -11.69 -3.26 21.54
C PHE A 37 -11.15 -4.18 22.63
N GLU A 38 -11.48 -3.87 23.88
CA GLU A 38 -11.04 -4.67 25.01
C GLU A 38 -11.51 -6.13 24.91
N LYS A 39 -12.68 -6.39 24.33
CA LYS A 39 -13.30 -7.73 24.29
C LYS A 39 -13.56 -8.27 22.87
N LYS A 40 -13.29 -7.50 21.82
CA LYS A 40 -13.61 -7.89 20.45
C LYS A 40 -12.71 -7.20 19.41
N ILE A 41 -12.72 -7.73 18.21
CA ILE A 41 -12.16 -7.14 17.00
C ILE A 41 -13.32 -6.93 16.04
N GLU A 42 -13.49 -5.72 15.53
CA GLU A 42 -14.41 -5.42 14.44
C GLU A 42 -13.62 -5.16 13.16
N LEU A 43 -14.01 -5.85 12.10
CA LEU A 43 -13.51 -5.65 10.75
C LEU A 43 -14.58 -4.89 9.98
N VAL A 44 -14.22 -3.73 9.44
CA VAL A 44 -15.14 -2.87 8.70
C VAL A 44 -14.64 -2.71 7.26
N SER A 45 -15.51 -2.96 6.31
CA SER A 45 -15.25 -2.75 4.88
C SER A 45 -16.31 -1.81 4.32
N ILE A 46 -15.87 -0.77 3.63
CA ILE A 46 -16.72 0.28 3.06
C ILE A 46 -16.51 0.29 1.56
N SER A 47 -17.60 0.29 0.80
CA SER A 47 -17.58 0.47 -0.65
C SER A 47 -18.76 1.36 -1.05
N GLY A 48 -18.47 2.57 -1.52
CA GLY A 48 -19.49 3.58 -1.81
C GLY A 48 -20.30 3.97 -0.57
N MET A 49 -21.62 3.82 -0.64
CA MET A 49 -22.55 4.11 0.47
C MET A 49 -22.84 2.89 1.36
N THR A 50 -22.30 1.73 1.03
CA THR A 50 -22.56 0.49 1.75
C THR A 50 -21.37 0.11 2.64
N ASN A 51 -21.69 -0.29 3.86
CA ASN A 51 -20.73 -0.76 4.85
C ASN A 51 -21.03 -2.23 5.19
N SER A 52 -19.99 -3.04 5.34
CA SER A 52 -20.06 -4.38 5.92
C SER A 52 -19.18 -4.43 7.16
N VAL A 53 -19.67 -5.08 8.21
CA VAL A 53 -18.99 -5.20 9.50
C VAL A 53 -19.02 -6.66 9.90
N SER A 54 -17.87 -7.14 10.35
CA SER A 54 -17.69 -8.48 10.88
C SER A 54 -17.04 -8.38 12.26
N VAL A 55 -17.53 -9.15 13.23
CA VAL A 55 -17.10 -9.03 14.64
C VAL A 55 -16.58 -10.36 15.15
N ILE A 56 -15.40 -10.33 15.76
CA ILE A 56 -14.73 -11.48 16.39
C ILE A 56 -14.61 -11.18 17.88
N HIS A 57 -15.24 -11.98 18.74
CA HIS A 57 -15.16 -11.79 20.19
C HIS A 57 -13.92 -12.50 20.76
N LYS A 58 -13.26 -11.92 21.77
CA LYS A 58 -12.11 -12.53 22.45
C LYS A 58 -12.50 -13.82 23.18
N ASP A 59 -13.70 -13.85 23.75
CA ASP A 59 -14.21 -14.98 24.54
C ASP A 59 -14.84 -16.08 23.68
N THR A 60 -14.64 -16.04 22.36
CA THR A 60 -15.06 -17.14 21.49
C THR A 60 -14.17 -18.34 21.79
N THR A 61 -14.55 -19.15 22.78
CA THR A 61 -14.13 -20.55 22.85
C THR A 61 -14.31 -21.13 21.46
N ILE A 62 -13.23 -21.71 20.91
CA ILE A 62 -13.18 -22.31 19.58
C ILE A 62 -14.12 -23.53 19.59
N THR A 63 -15.42 -23.27 19.47
CA THR A 63 -16.44 -24.25 19.08
C THR A 63 -16.69 -24.05 17.60
N GLU A 64 -16.81 -25.15 16.86
CA GLU A 64 -16.70 -25.27 15.41
C GLU A 64 -17.61 -24.36 14.56
N ASP A 65 -18.55 -23.63 15.17
CA ASP A 65 -19.60 -22.89 14.48
C ASP A 65 -19.51 -21.36 14.53
N GLY A 66 -18.36 -20.79 14.94
CA GLY A 66 -18.01 -19.35 14.94
C GLY A 66 -19.07 -18.39 14.39
N VAL A 67 -20.09 -18.09 15.21
CA VAL A 67 -21.30 -17.38 14.77
C VAL A 67 -20.96 -15.90 14.57
N LEU A 68 -21.07 -15.45 13.31
CA LEU A 68 -20.97 -14.05 12.90
C LEU A 68 -22.24 -13.30 13.31
N ILE A 69 -22.17 -12.53 14.39
CA ILE A 69 -23.27 -11.63 14.79
C ILE A 69 -23.04 -10.26 14.15
N PHE A 70 -23.92 -9.88 13.23
CA PHE A 70 -24.00 -8.51 12.69
C PHE A 70 -24.57 -7.58 13.76
N SER A 71 -23.70 -7.01 14.60
CA SER A 71 -24.07 -5.98 15.56
C SER A 71 -23.99 -4.60 14.92
N GLN A 72 -25.07 -3.83 15.03
CA GLN A 72 -25.09 -2.39 14.81
C GLN A 72 -24.03 -1.69 15.68
N GLN A 73 -23.50 -0.57 15.16
CA GLN A 73 -22.49 0.28 15.81
C GLN A 73 -22.83 0.54 17.28
N ASN A 74 -22.10 -0.10 18.20
CA ASN A 74 -22.04 0.35 19.57
C ASN A 74 -21.10 1.56 19.61
N ASN A 75 -21.48 2.62 20.34
CA ASN A 75 -20.69 3.84 20.59
C ASN A 75 -19.47 3.57 21.49
N GLU A 76 -18.82 2.42 21.33
CA GLU A 76 -17.59 2.08 22.02
C GLU A 76 -16.43 2.69 21.23
N THR A 77 -15.46 3.31 21.91
CA THR A 77 -14.28 3.86 21.25
C THR A 77 -13.24 2.74 21.10
N PRO A 78 -12.75 2.46 19.87
CA PRO A 78 -11.73 1.43 19.69
C PRO A 78 -10.41 1.86 20.36
N LEU A 79 -9.73 0.89 20.96
CA LEU A 79 -8.36 1.05 21.49
C LEU A 79 -7.36 1.28 20.35
N ILE A 80 -7.56 0.61 19.22
CA ILE A 80 -6.74 0.74 18.01
C ILE A 80 -7.67 0.78 16.80
N GLU A 81 -7.45 1.72 15.89
CA GLU A 81 -8.07 1.74 14.57
C GLU A 81 -6.99 1.80 13.49
N ALA A 82 -6.92 0.78 12.63
CA ALA A 82 -5.92 0.71 11.57
C ALA A 82 -6.53 0.19 10.26
N LYS A 83 -6.11 0.77 9.13
CA LYS A 83 -6.62 0.43 7.80
C LYS A 83 -5.60 -0.34 7.01
N PHE A 84 -6.05 -1.33 6.24
CA PHE A 84 -5.18 -2.16 5.40
C PHE A 84 -5.81 -2.40 4.04
N LYS A 85 -4.97 -2.68 3.03
CA LYS A 85 -5.45 -3.04 1.70
C LYS A 85 -6.04 -4.45 1.75
N LYS A 86 -7.34 -4.57 1.46
CA LYS A 86 -8.09 -5.82 1.59
C LYS A 86 -7.50 -6.93 0.71
N SER A 87 -7.03 -6.59 -0.49
CA SER A 87 -6.43 -7.56 -1.42
C SER A 87 -5.23 -8.32 -0.82
N PHE A 88 -4.45 -7.71 0.08
CA PHE A 88 -3.34 -8.41 0.73
C PHE A 88 -3.84 -9.44 1.75
N ILE A 89 -4.88 -9.10 2.50
CA ILE A 89 -5.46 -10.00 3.50
C ILE A 89 -6.22 -11.14 2.81
N ASP A 90 -6.98 -10.84 1.76
CA ASP A 90 -7.67 -11.86 0.94
C ASP A 90 -6.68 -12.90 0.40
N ASN A 91 -5.55 -12.46 -0.16
CA ASN A 91 -4.51 -13.37 -0.65
C ASN A 91 -3.88 -14.25 0.44
N ILE A 92 -3.87 -13.78 1.69
CA ILE A 92 -3.29 -14.52 2.83
C ILE A 92 -4.29 -15.56 3.34
N ILE A 93 -5.57 -15.19 3.50
CA ILE A 93 -6.59 -16.12 3.98
C ILE A 93 -6.90 -17.23 2.96
N ASP A 94 -6.84 -16.94 1.66
CA ASP A 94 -7.00 -17.95 0.60
C ASP A 94 -5.89 -19.02 0.64
N LYS A 95 -4.72 -18.63 1.14
CA LYS A 95 -3.57 -19.51 1.37
C LYS A 95 -3.51 -20.04 2.80
N GLY A 96 -4.48 -19.69 3.65
CA GLY A 96 -4.45 -19.78 5.10
C GLY A 96 -4.52 -21.19 5.69
N ASN A 97 -4.57 -22.25 4.88
CA ASN A 97 -4.70 -23.63 5.36
C ASN A 97 -3.41 -24.22 5.97
N ILE A 98 -2.53 -23.36 6.47
CA ILE A 98 -1.18 -23.66 6.97
C ILE A 98 -1.22 -24.05 8.47
N SER A 99 -2.14 -23.46 9.23
CA SER A 99 -2.33 -23.74 10.67
C SER A 99 -3.78 -23.52 11.09
N THR A 100 -4.24 -24.26 12.11
CA THR A 100 -5.56 -24.06 12.73
C THR A 100 -5.63 -22.79 13.57
N ASP A 101 -4.49 -22.38 14.11
CA ASP A 101 -4.34 -21.20 14.95
C ASP A 101 -3.76 -20.05 14.12
N LEU A 102 -4.18 -18.84 14.45
CA LEU A 102 -3.65 -17.58 13.95
C LEU A 102 -3.34 -16.67 15.13
N ILE A 103 -2.13 -16.11 15.16
CA ILE A 103 -1.78 -15.05 16.09
C ILE A 103 -1.75 -13.74 15.32
N LEU A 104 -2.64 -12.82 15.70
CA LEU A 104 -2.73 -11.47 15.15
C LEU A 104 -2.04 -10.50 16.10
N LYS A 105 -1.04 -9.76 15.59
CA LYS A 105 -0.35 -8.68 16.30
C LYS A 105 -0.64 -7.36 15.60
N ILE A 106 -1.18 -6.40 16.34
CA ILE A 106 -1.57 -5.11 15.79
C ILE A 106 -1.28 -3.99 16.78
N LYS A 107 -0.90 -2.84 16.22
CA LYS A 107 -0.66 -1.58 16.91
C LYS A 107 -1.08 -0.46 15.95
N GLU A 108 -1.54 0.65 16.50
CA GLU A 108 -1.74 1.87 15.72
C GLU A 108 -0.45 2.28 14.98
N ASN A 109 -0.58 2.67 13.71
CA ASN A 109 0.52 3.10 12.84
C ASN A 109 1.68 2.11 12.66
N PHE A 110 1.48 0.82 12.96
CA PHE A 110 2.49 -0.22 12.81
C PHE A 110 2.02 -1.34 11.86
N PRO A 111 2.92 -2.07 11.18
CA PRO A 111 2.53 -3.19 10.33
C PRO A 111 1.76 -4.26 11.11
N LEU A 112 0.60 -4.65 10.58
CA LEU A 112 -0.16 -5.81 11.03
C LEU A 112 0.67 -7.07 10.77
N THR A 113 0.85 -7.89 11.81
CA THR A 113 1.55 -9.17 11.68
C THR A 113 0.58 -10.32 11.95
N LEU A 114 0.46 -11.21 10.97
CA LEU A 114 -0.33 -12.43 11.00
C LEU A 114 0.61 -13.63 11.07
N ILE A 115 0.58 -14.37 12.18
CA ILE A 115 1.50 -15.48 12.46
C ILE A 115 0.73 -16.79 12.50
N TYR A 116 1.14 -17.74 11.67
CA TYR A 116 0.64 -19.09 11.60
C TYR A 116 1.64 -20.03 12.28
N PRO A 117 1.42 -20.42 13.56
CA PRO A 117 2.30 -21.33 14.27
C PRO A 117 2.25 -22.73 13.65
N LEU A 118 3.42 -23.34 13.50
CA LEU A 118 3.62 -24.69 12.97
C LEU A 118 4.29 -25.58 14.03
N LYS A 119 4.30 -26.90 13.82
CA LYS A 119 4.96 -27.85 14.75
C LYS A 119 6.44 -27.54 14.98
N HIS A 120 7.14 -27.01 13.97
CA HIS A 120 8.57 -26.74 14.00
C HIS A 120 8.95 -25.35 13.49
N GLY A 121 8.13 -24.34 13.80
CA GLY A 121 8.40 -22.95 13.42
C GLY A 121 7.11 -22.15 13.29
N GLU A 122 7.16 -21.09 12.50
CA GLU A 122 6.00 -20.26 12.20
C GLU A 122 6.12 -19.67 10.80
N PHE A 123 4.98 -19.32 10.22
CA PHE A 123 4.91 -18.52 9.00
C PHE A 123 4.28 -17.17 9.33
N SER A 124 4.94 -16.07 8.98
CA SER A 124 4.51 -14.73 9.38
C SER A 124 4.34 -13.84 8.15
N PHE A 125 3.17 -13.21 8.03
CA PHE A 125 2.89 -12.17 7.05
C PHE A 125 2.88 -10.81 7.75
N ILE A 126 3.56 -9.84 7.16
CA ILE A 126 3.66 -8.47 7.68
C ILE A 126 3.04 -7.54 6.66
N ILE A 127 2.02 -6.78 7.05
CA ILE A 127 1.21 -5.95 6.18
C ILE A 127 1.27 -4.51 6.68
N ALA A 128 1.79 -3.60 5.86
CA ALA A 128 1.84 -2.19 6.20
C ALA A 128 0.41 -1.60 6.26
N PRO A 129 0.12 -0.70 7.21
CA PRO A 129 -1.15 0.02 7.23
C PRO A 129 -1.24 1.00 6.06
N MET A 130 -2.47 1.28 5.64
CA MET A 130 -2.81 2.38 4.74
C MET A 130 -2.91 3.65 5.59
N ASN A 131 -1.79 4.33 5.79
CA ASN A 131 -1.80 5.64 6.44
C ASN A 131 -2.41 6.68 5.47
N ASN A 132 -3.36 7.48 5.95
CA ASN A 132 -3.86 8.65 5.24
C ASN A 132 -2.76 9.73 5.05
N ASP A 133 -1.66 9.67 5.81
CA ASP A 133 -0.61 10.69 5.80
C ASP A 133 0.30 10.63 4.56
N PHE A 134 0.23 9.55 3.76
CA PHE A 134 0.89 9.54 2.45
C PHE A 134 0.08 10.28 1.38
N GLU A 135 -1.20 10.57 1.61
CA GLU A 135 -1.99 11.44 0.73
C GLU A 135 -1.97 12.92 1.17
N ASN A 136 -1.73 13.20 2.46
CA ASN A 136 -1.65 14.56 2.99
C ASN A 136 -0.25 15.19 3.01
N ASN A 137 0.80 14.42 2.71
CA ASN A 137 1.93 15.03 2.02
C ASN A 137 1.49 15.23 0.57
N ASN A 138 0.75 16.32 0.36
CA ASN A 138 1.15 17.25 -0.67
C ASN A 138 2.68 17.31 -0.57
N ILE A 139 3.34 16.58 -1.46
CA ILE A 139 4.48 17.15 -2.12
C ILE A 139 3.88 18.42 -2.71
N THR A 140 3.83 19.50 -1.91
CA THR A 140 4.24 20.79 -2.43
C THR A 140 5.61 20.49 -2.99
N THR A 141 5.61 20.05 -4.24
CA THR A 141 6.56 20.57 -5.18
C THR A 141 6.27 22.06 -5.10
N ASN A 142 6.91 22.71 -4.13
CA ASN A 142 7.64 23.90 -4.49
C ASN A 142 8.46 23.40 -5.68
N SER A 143 7.91 23.57 -6.88
CA SER A 143 8.68 23.55 -8.09
C SER A 143 9.60 24.75 -7.94
N SER A 144 10.62 24.61 -7.11
CA SER A 144 11.93 25.09 -7.47
C SER A 144 12.25 24.31 -8.74
N SER A 145 11.74 24.84 -9.85
CA SER A 145 12.26 24.57 -11.16
C SER A 145 13.77 24.59 -11.00
N LEU A 146 14.40 23.42 -11.14
CA LEU A 146 15.81 23.39 -11.47
C LEU A 146 15.96 24.42 -12.59
N PRO A 147 16.87 25.41 -12.47
CA PRO A 147 17.09 26.36 -13.54
C PRO A 147 17.32 25.53 -14.80
N ALA A 148 16.58 25.87 -15.86
CA ALA A 148 16.67 25.15 -17.12
C ALA A 148 18.15 24.94 -17.44
N PRO A 149 18.56 23.71 -17.81
CA PRO A 149 19.95 23.47 -18.19
C PRO A 149 20.34 24.55 -19.21
N PRO A 150 21.52 25.19 -19.06
CA PRO A 150 21.95 26.22 -19.99
C PRO A 150 21.81 25.66 -21.42
N PRO A 151 21.34 26.48 -22.37
CA PRO A 151 21.15 26.01 -23.73
C PRO A 151 22.43 25.34 -24.19
N LEU A 152 22.30 24.11 -24.71
CA LEU A 152 23.40 23.43 -25.35
C LEU A 152 24.02 24.41 -26.35
N PRO A 153 25.35 24.61 -26.36
CA PRO A 153 25.97 25.45 -27.37
C PRO A 153 25.51 24.94 -28.72
N ASP A 154 25.19 25.85 -29.64
CA ASP A 154 24.88 25.51 -31.04
C ASP A 154 26.11 24.83 -31.64
N ILE A 155 26.20 23.50 -31.48
CA ILE A 155 27.17 22.68 -32.17
C ILE A 155 26.62 22.58 -33.59
N MET A 156 27.10 23.46 -34.46
CA MET A 156 26.95 23.26 -35.91
C MET A 156 27.43 21.84 -36.21
N LEU A 157 26.51 20.97 -36.61
CA LEU A 157 26.84 19.63 -37.06
C LEU A 157 27.85 19.78 -38.21
N GLU A 158 28.85 18.91 -38.27
CA GLU A 158 29.93 18.98 -39.26
C GLU A 158 29.41 18.95 -40.72
N GLU A 159 28.16 18.52 -40.93
CA GLU A 159 27.46 18.62 -42.21
C GLU A 159 27.09 20.07 -42.58
N ASP A 160 26.65 20.89 -41.63
CA ASP A 160 26.27 22.30 -41.85
C ASP A 160 27.49 23.19 -42.16
N VAL A 161 28.64 22.91 -41.54
CA VAL A 161 29.92 23.58 -41.84
C VAL A 161 30.33 23.33 -43.28
N ARG A 162 30.24 22.07 -43.73
CA ARG A 162 30.61 21.66 -45.10
C ARG A 162 29.68 22.27 -46.15
N GLU A 163 28.39 22.39 -45.86
CA GLU A 163 27.43 23.02 -46.77
C GLU A 163 27.63 24.54 -46.87
N GLN A 164 27.96 25.22 -45.76
CA GLN A 164 28.26 26.66 -45.76
C GLN A 164 29.56 26.98 -46.51
N GLU A 165 30.62 26.18 -46.35
CA GLU A 165 31.86 26.37 -47.11
C GLU A 165 31.65 26.22 -48.62
N GLN A 166 30.85 25.23 -49.06
CA GLN A 166 30.54 25.06 -50.47
C GLN A 166 29.73 26.23 -51.05
N LYS A 167 28.76 26.77 -50.28
CA LYS A 167 27.97 27.94 -50.68
C LYS A 167 28.84 29.20 -50.79
N GLN A 168 29.81 29.40 -49.89
CA GLN A 168 30.75 30.53 -49.98
C GLN A 168 31.72 30.42 -51.17
N ARG A 169 32.23 29.23 -51.47
CA ARG A 169 33.11 29.00 -52.64
C ARG A 169 32.38 29.29 -53.96
N LYS A 170 31.10 28.94 -54.08
CA LYS A 170 30.26 29.26 -55.25
C LYS A 170 30.01 30.78 -55.39
N ARG A 171 29.79 31.50 -54.28
CA ARG A 171 29.58 32.96 -54.30
C ARG A 171 30.84 33.75 -54.65
N LYS A 172 32.03 33.32 -54.19
CA LYS A 172 33.31 33.96 -54.57
C LYS A 172 33.67 33.74 -56.05
N LYS A 173 33.33 32.59 -56.64
CA LYS A 173 33.56 32.36 -58.08
C LYS A 173 32.71 33.28 -58.97
N ARG A 174 31.45 33.57 -58.60
CA ARG A 174 30.57 34.45 -59.39
C ARG A 174 30.99 35.93 -59.36
N ARG A 175 31.70 36.38 -58.33
CA ARG A 175 32.17 37.78 -58.22
C ARG A 175 33.46 38.07 -59.00
N LYS A 176 34.20 37.05 -59.47
CA LYS A 176 35.44 37.24 -60.23
C LYS A 176 35.23 37.31 -61.75
N THR A 177 34.02 37.10 -62.25
CA THR A 177 33.73 37.02 -63.70
C THR A 177 32.94 38.21 -64.24
N THR A 178 32.90 39.34 -63.53
CA THR A 178 32.13 40.51 -63.97
C THR A 178 32.87 41.81 -63.67
N ILE A 179 34.08 41.95 -64.21
CA ILE A 179 34.70 43.26 -64.47
C ILE A 179 35.47 43.16 -65.78
N LYS A 180 34.88 43.67 -66.86
CA LYS A 180 35.54 44.32 -67.99
C LYS A 180 34.57 45.34 -68.57
#